data_AF-A0A1Y1MMG6-F1
#
_entry.id   AF-A0A1Y1MMG6-F1
#
_cell.length_a   1.000
_cell.length_b   1.000
_cell.length_c   1.000
_cell.angle_alpha   90.00
_cell.angle_beta   90.00
_cell.angle_gamma   90.00
#
_symmetry.space_group_name_H-M   'P 1'
#
loop_
_entity.id
_entity.type
_entity.pdbx_description
1 polymer ?
#
loop_
_entity_poly.entity_id
_entity_poly.type
_entity_poly.pdbx_seq_one_letter_code
_entity_poly.pdbx_strand_id
1 'polypeptide(L)'
;GTPPEGSPNDTPPRRQRSSSRPLSMVQTYQPPVMDINEDTIPELQPIFTLLNSHSNKLYQEGYFLKLDDQNTQGKPNTDRTWTECFAQLVGTVLSLWDAAELDAA
;
A
#
# COMPACT_ATOMS: atom_id res chain seq x y z
N GLY A 1 -6.61 57.87 10.75
CA GLY A 1 -7.07 56.51 10.42
C GLY A 1 -5.91 55.78 9.80
N THR A 2 -5.36 54.80 10.49
CA THR A 2 -4.31 53.90 10.02
C THR A 2 -4.79 52.48 10.31
N PRO A 3 -4.83 51.57 9.31
CA PRO A 3 -5.13 50.18 9.59
C PRO A 3 -3.88 49.47 10.14
N PRO A 4 -4.01 48.61 11.16
CA PRO A 4 -2.88 47.85 11.67
C PRO A 4 -2.50 46.66 10.78
N GLU A 5 -1.22 46.34 10.86
CA GLU A 5 -0.46 45.30 10.17
C GLU A 5 -1.02 43.88 10.30
N GLY A 6 -0.83 43.11 9.22
CA GLY A 6 -0.13 41.82 9.26
C GLY A 6 -0.81 40.67 9.98
N SER A 7 -1.69 39.95 9.28
CA SER A 7 -2.04 38.57 9.66
C SER A 7 -0.81 37.66 9.63
N PRO A 8 -0.48 36.91 10.69
CA PRO A 8 0.58 35.92 10.62
C PRO A 8 0.10 34.76 9.76
N ASN A 9 0.80 34.53 8.64
CA ASN A 9 0.57 33.41 7.75
C ASN A 9 1.15 32.15 8.41
N ASP A 10 0.39 31.56 9.35
CA ASP A 10 0.71 30.26 9.95
C ASP A 10 0.47 29.18 8.89
N THR A 11 1.48 28.98 8.05
CA THR A 11 1.48 27.90 7.07
C THR A 11 1.99 26.68 7.81
N PRO A 12 1.16 25.65 8.08
CA PRO A 12 1.61 24.48 8.80
C PRO A 12 2.79 23.86 8.03
N PRO A 13 3.82 23.34 8.74
CA PRO A 13 4.97 22.75 8.09
C PRO A 13 4.48 21.65 7.16
N ARG A 14 4.72 21.85 5.85
CA ARG A 14 4.50 20.87 4.81
C ARG A 14 5.27 19.63 5.22
N ARG A 15 4.60 18.65 5.84
CA ARG A 15 5.11 17.28 6.02
C ARG A 15 5.69 16.90 4.66
N GLN A 16 7.02 16.86 4.57
CA GLN A 16 7.69 16.18 3.48
C GLN A 16 7.03 14.80 3.50
N ARG A 17 6.24 14.51 2.45
CA ARG A 17 5.80 13.15 2.20
C ARG A 17 7.11 12.42 1.96
N SER A 18 7.68 11.86 3.03
CA SER A 18 8.63 10.76 2.98
C SER A 18 8.12 9.89 1.86
N SER A 19 8.95 9.64 0.84
CA SER A 19 8.53 8.82 -0.30
C SER A 19 7.79 7.61 0.27
N SER A 20 6.49 7.50 -0.02
CA SER A 20 5.60 6.55 0.64
C SER A 20 5.90 5.09 0.26
N ARG A 21 7.05 4.87 -0.39
CA ARG A 21 7.58 3.61 -0.86
C ARG A 21 9.04 3.53 -0.41
N PRO A 22 9.41 2.49 0.35
CA PRO A 22 10.80 2.24 0.68
C PRO A 22 11.62 1.95 -0.59
N LEU A 23 12.91 2.29 -0.56
CA LEU A 23 13.83 2.06 -1.69
C LEU A 23 14.01 0.58 -2.00
N SER A 24 13.87 -0.30 -0.99
CA SER A 24 13.86 -1.75 -1.14
C SER A 24 12.61 -2.28 -1.87
N MET A 25 11.55 -1.47 -2.01
CA MET A 25 10.27 -1.84 -2.65
C MET A 25 10.11 -1.32 -4.09
N VAL A 26 11.22 -1.01 -4.78
CA VAL A 26 11.21 -0.43 -6.15
C VAL A 26 10.61 -1.38 -7.22
N GLN A 27 10.30 -2.63 -6.88
CA GLN A 27 9.60 -3.53 -7.79
C GLN A 27 8.09 -3.28 -7.75
N THR A 28 7.59 -2.55 -8.74
CA THR A 28 6.14 -2.45 -8.99
C THR A 28 5.56 -3.85 -9.15
N TYR A 29 4.63 -4.24 -8.29
CA TYR A 29 3.89 -5.49 -8.44
C TYR A 29 3.32 -5.55 -9.87
N GLN A 30 3.82 -6.50 -10.68
CA GLN A 30 3.32 -6.74 -12.02
C GLN A 30 2.51 -8.04 -11.96
N PRO A 31 1.17 -7.97 -12.03
CA PRO A 31 0.37 -9.20 -12.03
C PRO A 31 0.81 -10.07 -13.20
N PRO A 32 0.92 -11.40 -13.00
CA PRO A 32 1.10 -12.31 -14.11
C PRO A 32 -0.09 -12.17 -15.05
N VAL A 33 0.18 -11.67 -16.25
CA VAL A 33 -0.81 -11.46 -17.30
C VAL A 33 -0.95 -12.76 -18.08
N MET A 34 -2.18 -13.18 -18.36
CA MET A 34 -2.43 -14.31 -19.24
C MET A 34 -2.04 -13.93 -20.67
N ASP A 35 -1.17 -14.72 -21.30
CA ASP A 35 -0.61 -14.43 -22.61
C ASP A 35 -1.68 -14.59 -23.70
N ILE A 36 -1.90 -13.54 -24.50
CA ILE A 36 -2.87 -13.53 -25.59
C ILE A 36 -2.08 -13.70 -26.89
N ASN A 37 -1.98 -14.95 -27.35
CA ASN A 37 -1.21 -15.33 -28.54
C ASN A 37 -2.07 -15.35 -29.81
N GLU A 38 -1.43 -15.46 -30.98
CA GLU A 38 -2.13 -15.56 -32.28
C GLU A 38 -3.04 -16.80 -32.38
N ASP A 39 -2.78 -17.84 -31.57
CA ASP A 39 -3.60 -19.05 -31.46
C ASP A 39 -4.90 -18.84 -30.65
N THR A 40 -5.06 -17.67 -30.00
CA THR A 40 -6.22 -17.38 -29.15
C THR A 40 -7.40 -16.97 -30.02
N ILE A 41 -8.51 -17.71 -29.95
CA ILE A 41 -9.70 -17.38 -30.75
C ILE A 41 -10.23 -15.97 -30.44
N PRO A 42 -10.66 -15.19 -31.45
CA PRO A 42 -11.06 -13.78 -31.28
C PRO A 42 -12.14 -13.57 -30.22
N GLU A 43 -13.04 -14.54 -30.05
CA GLU A 43 -14.14 -14.50 -29.08
C GLU A 43 -13.66 -14.56 -27.63
N LEU A 44 -12.48 -15.13 -27.36
CA LEU A 44 -11.91 -15.21 -26.02
C LEU A 44 -11.03 -14.01 -25.65
N GLN A 45 -10.59 -13.20 -26.63
CA GLN A 45 -9.74 -12.04 -26.37
C GLN A 45 -10.36 -11.04 -25.36
N PRO A 46 -11.67 -10.70 -25.43
CA PRO A 46 -12.28 -9.80 -24.45
C PRO A 46 -12.32 -10.40 -23.04
N ILE A 47 -12.51 -11.72 -22.93
CA ILE A 47 -12.52 -12.44 -21.65
C ILE A 47 -11.14 -12.40 -21.02
N PHE A 48 -10.08 -12.69 -21.77
CA PHE A 48 -8.71 -12.61 -21.26
C PHE A 48 -8.31 -11.19 -20.89
N THR A 49 -8.73 -10.19 -21.68
CA THR A 49 -8.51 -8.77 -21.34
C THR A 49 -9.18 -8.40 -20.03
N LEU A 50 -10.42 -8.85 -19.79
CA LEU A 50 -11.12 -8.65 -18.52
C LEU A 50 -10.41 -9.36 -17.36
N LEU A 51 -10.02 -10.63 -17.53
CA LEU A 51 -9.30 -11.37 -16.51
C LEU A 51 -7.95 -10.74 -16.19
N ASN A 52 -7.25 -10.22 -17.20
CA ASN A 52 -5.98 -9.52 -17.06
C ASN A 52 -6.10 -8.16 -16.36
N SER A 53 -7.20 -7.43 -16.57
CA SER A 53 -7.43 -6.15 -15.89
C SER A 53 -7.82 -6.32 -14.41
N HIS A 54 -8.36 -7.48 -14.05
CA HIS A 54 -8.78 -7.82 -12.69
C HIS A 54 -7.82 -8.78 -11.96
N SER A 55 -6.76 -9.26 -12.59
CA SER A 55 -5.83 -10.21 -11.96
C SER A 55 -4.95 -9.47 -10.96
N ASN A 56 -4.95 -9.99 -9.73
CA ASN A 56 -4.08 -9.59 -8.62
C ASN A 56 -3.74 -8.09 -8.60
N LYS A 57 -4.76 -7.25 -8.67
CA LYS A 57 -4.56 -5.81 -8.69
C LYS A 57 -3.92 -5.34 -7.37
N LEU A 58 -2.89 -4.51 -7.44
CA LEU A 58 -2.41 -3.73 -6.29
C LEU A 58 -3.48 -2.69 -5.93
N TYR A 59 -4.20 -2.91 -4.84
CA TYR A 59 -5.25 -2.00 -4.37
C TYR A 59 -4.69 -0.84 -3.57
N GLN A 60 -3.77 -1.13 -2.65
CA GLN A 60 -3.20 -0.14 -1.74
C GLN A 60 -1.87 -0.62 -1.20
N GLU A 61 -0.98 0.32 -0.89
CA GLU A 61 0.22 0.07 -0.10
C GLU A 61 0.55 1.27 0.79
N GLY A 62 1.38 1.05 1.80
CA GLY A 62 1.88 2.12 2.66
C GLY A 62 2.19 1.67 4.08
N TYR A 63 2.73 2.61 4.85
CA TYR A 63 3.02 2.44 6.27
C TYR A 63 1.79 2.70 7.13
N PHE A 64 1.61 1.91 8.18
CA PHE A 64 0.57 2.07 9.19
C PHE A 64 0.99 1.42 10.51
N LEU A 65 0.26 1.74 11.58
CA LEU A 65 0.45 1.11 12.88
C LEU A 65 -0.51 -0.06 13.04
N LYS A 66 0.02 -1.24 13.39
CA LYS A 66 -0.72 -2.47 13.64
C LYS A 66 -0.71 -2.78 15.14
N LEU A 67 -1.87 -3.13 15.69
CA LEU A 67 -2.02 -3.65 17.04
C LEU A 67 -2.61 -5.05 16.98
N ASP A 68 -1.88 -6.05 17.46
CA ASP A 68 -2.39 -7.40 17.62
C ASP A 68 -3.24 -7.49 18.89
N ASP A 69 -4.53 -7.22 18.76
CA ASP A 69 -5.44 -7.18 19.90
C ASP A 69 -5.75 -8.56 20.47
N GLN A 70 -5.90 -9.55 19.59
CA GLN A 70 -6.24 -10.93 19.93
C GLN A 70 -5.32 -11.90 19.20
N ASN A 71 -5.05 -13.04 19.83
CA ASN A 71 -4.38 -14.16 19.18
C ASN A 71 -5.35 -15.02 18.35
N THR A 72 -4.83 -16.06 17.70
CA THR A 72 -5.62 -16.98 16.85
C THR A 72 -6.70 -17.77 17.59
N GLN A 73 -6.69 -17.78 18.92
CA GLN A 73 -7.71 -18.39 19.77
C GLN A 73 -8.79 -17.38 20.22
N GLY A 74 -8.74 -16.14 19.74
CA GLY A 74 -9.64 -15.06 20.14
C GLY A 74 -9.40 -14.54 21.55
N LYS A 75 -8.27 -14.90 22.18
CA LYS A 75 -7.91 -14.37 23.50
C LYS A 75 -7.14 -13.06 23.35
N PRO A 76 -7.33 -12.09 24.26
CA PRO A 76 -6.55 -10.85 24.26
C PRO A 76 -5.06 -11.17 24.25
N ASN A 77 -4.30 -10.46 23.43
CA ASN A 77 -2.86 -10.64 23.39
C ASN A 77 -2.21 -10.03 24.66
N THR A 78 -1.15 -10.66 25.19
CA THR A 78 -0.47 -10.15 26.39
C THR A 78 0.43 -8.95 26.08
N ASP A 79 0.97 -8.91 24.86
CA ASP A 79 1.86 -7.92 24.29
C ASP A 79 1.11 -7.02 23.30
N ARG A 80 0.18 -6.21 23.81
CA ARG A 80 -0.58 -5.23 23.02
C ARG A 80 0.28 -4.01 22.70
N THR A 81 1.23 -4.19 21.79
CA THR A 81 2.13 -3.13 21.32
C THR A 81 1.77 -2.70 19.91
N TRP A 82 1.71 -1.39 19.68
CA TRP A 82 1.62 -0.84 18.33
C TRP A 82 2.96 -1.06 17.61
N THR A 83 2.91 -1.71 16.46
CA THR A 83 4.06 -1.99 15.60
C THR A 83 3.92 -1.20 14.31
N GLU A 84 5.01 -0.60 13.85
CA GLU A 84 5.03 0.09 12.56
C GLU A 84 5.29 -0.94 11.45
N CYS A 85 4.38 -1.00 10.49
CA CYS A 85 4.46 -1.97 9.40
C CYS A 85 4.25 -1.26 8.06
N PHE A 86 4.92 -1.76 7.04
CA PHE A 86 4.52 -1.51 5.65
C PHE A 86 3.63 -2.66 5.20
N ALA A 87 2.55 -2.38 4.46
CA ALA A 87 1.78 -3.44 3.83
C ALA A 87 1.45 -3.14 2.38
N GLN A 88 1.14 -4.22 1.68
CA GLN A 88 0.65 -4.22 0.32
C GLN A 88 -0.58 -5.12 0.23
N LEU A 89 -1.69 -4.55 -0.26
CA LEU A 89 -2.92 -5.27 -0.53
C LEU A 89 -3.01 -5.55 -2.03
N VAL A 90 -2.80 -6.81 -2.41
CA VAL A 90 -2.82 -7.27 -3.80
C VAL A 90 -3.87 -8.36 -3.95
N GLY A 91 -4.87 -8.15 -4.80
CA GLY A 91 -5.99 -9.07 -4.89
C GLY A 91 -6.69 -9.19 -3.53
N THR A 92 -6.71 -10.40 -2.97
CA THR A 92 -7.24 -10.70 -1.63
C THR A 92 -6.16 -10.92 -0.57
N VAL A 93 -4.89 -10.73 -0.93
CA VAL A 93 -3.74 -11.02 -0.06
C VAL A 93 -3.18 -9.72 0.49
N LEU A 94 -3.08 -9.64 1.82
CA LEU A 94 -2.38 -8.57 2.52
C LEU A 94 -1.00 -9.08 2.95
N SER A 95 0.05 -8.51 2.38
CA SER A 95 1.44 -8.80 2.76
C SER A 95 1.95 -7.71 3.70
N LEU A 96 2.70 -8.10 4.72
CA LEU A 96 3.18 -7.23 5.80
C LEU A 96 4.69 -7.36 5.94
N TRP A 97 5.35 -6.23 6.17
CA TRP A 97 6.77 -6.14 6.49
C TRP A 97 6.95 -5.28 7.73
N ASP A 98 7.96 -5.60 8.54
CA ASP A 98 8.41 -4.70 9.60
C ASP A 98 9.00 -3.42 8.97
N ALA A 99 8.56 -2.25 9.43
CA ALA A 99 8.96 -0.99 8.80
C ALA A 99 10.45 -0.68 9.01
N ALA A 100 10.99 -0.99 10.19
CA ALA A 100 12.37 -0.67 10.53
C ALA A 100 13.35 -1.57 9.76
N GLU A 101 13.03 -2.87 9.64
CA GLU A 101 13.82 -3.79 8.81
C GLU A 101 13.75 -3.41 7.33
N LEU A 102 12.59 -2.98 6.84
CA LEU A 102 12.38 -2.60 5.44
C LEU A 102 13.11 -1.31 5.04
N ASP A 103 13.21 -0.35 5.97
CA ASP A 103 13.92 0.91 5.76
C ASP A 103 15.46 0.75 5.89
N ALA A 104 15.92 -0.27 6.60
CA ALA A 104 17.34 -0.57 6.79
C ALA A 104 17.95 -1.45 5.68
N ALA A 105 17.10 -2.13 4.88
CA ALA A 105 17.48 -3.00 3.77
C ALA A 105 17.82 -2.24 2.49
#